data_AF-A0A1S3DMT7-F1
#
_entry.id   AF-A0A1S3DMT7-F1
#
_cell.length_a   1.000
_cell.length_b   1.000
_cell.length_c   1.000
_cell.angle_alpha   90.00
_cell.angle_beta   90.00
_cell.angle_gamma   90.00
#
_symmetry.space_group_name_H-M   'P 1'
#
loop_
_entity.id
_entity.type
_entity.pdbx_description
1 polymer ?
#
loop_
_entity_poly.entity_id
_entity_poly.type
_entity_poly.pdbx_seq_one_letter_code
_entity_poly.pdbx_strand_id
1 'polypeptide(L)'
;NEESNKSKNSPCFSVSVDTSVQYDQVRAYLKELDVNNLVWIGLQKEASRFAWRDAKPLEGEGYWLESPPKEPESLCVALDPWKDYRWKTFNCAGPETATFICELPIPEWADHGYTGCMLDSLPSLTITYHPEDESVHLLHDCGLDGSRTVACKGTT
;
A
#
# COMPACT_ATOMS: atom_id res chain seq x y z
N ASN A 1 -17.37 -23.18 -1.37
CA ASN A 1 -17.59 -22.40 -2.61
C ASN A 1 -17.98 -20.93 -2.38
N GLU A 2 -18.23 -20.48 -1.14
CA GLU A 2 -18.44 -19.05 -0.83
C GLU A 2 -17.18 -18.30 -0.38
N GLU A 3 -16.20 -18.98 0.22
CA GLU A 3 -14.95 -18.34 0.69
C GLU A 3 -14.03 -17.88 -0.45
N SER A 4 -14.07 -18.54 -1.62
CA SER A 4 -13.28 -18.13 -2.80
C SER A 4 -13.80 -16.86 -3.47
N ASN A 5 -15.05 -16.46 -3.21
CA ASN A 5 -15.61 -15.19 -3.69
C ASN A 5 -15.34 -14.02 -2.74
N LYS A 6 -15.11 -14.30 -1.45
CA LYS A 6 -14.78 -13.26 -0.47
C LYS A 6 -13.38 -12.67 -0.70
N SER A 7 -12.43 -13.50 -1.12
CA SER A 7 -11.08 -13.06 -1.49
C SER A 7 -11.02 -12.18 -2.75
N LYS A 8 -12.05 -12.20 -3.61
CA LYS A 8 -12.13 -11.36 -4.82
C LYS A 8 -12.80 -9.99 -4.57
N ASN A 9 -13.42 -9.81 -3.41
CA ASN A 9 -14.19 -8.62 -3.06
C ASN A 9 -13.55 -7.77 -1.95
N SER A 10 -12.31 -8.06 -1.54
CA SER A 10 -11.57 -7.10 -0.71
C SER A 10 -11.21 -5.89 -1.59
N PRO A 11 -11.65 -4.67 -1.26
CA PRO A 11 -11.35 -3.49 -2.08
C PRO A 11 -9.85 -3.14 -2.08
N CYS A 12 -9.09 -3.71 -1.14
CA CYS A 12 -7.72 -3.32 -0.81
C CYS A 12 -6.74 -4.49 -0.99
N PHE A 13 -5.64 -4.26 -1.70
CA PHE A 13 -4.57 -5.24 -1.93
C PHE A 13 -3.40 -4.99 -0.99
N SER A 14 -2.63 -6.01 -0.60
CA SER A 14 -1.41 -5.78 0.18
C SER A 14 -0.44 -4.87 -0.57
N VAL A 15 0.15 -3.91 0.13
CA VAL A 15 0.96 -2.84 -0.48
C VAL A 15 2.15 -3.36 -1.29
N SER A 16 2.46 -2.65 -2.37
CA SER A 16 3.64 -2.86 -3.19
C SER A 16 4.73 -1.82 -2.83
N VAL A 17 5.95 -2.28 -2.57
CA VAL A 17 7.08 -1.42 -2.15
C VAL A 17 8.26 -1.65 -3.09
N ASP A 18 8.05 -1.33 -4.37
CA ASP A 18 8.98 -1.68 -5.45
C ASP A 18 9.97 -0.56 -5.79
N THR A 19 9.67 0.67 -5.34
CA THR A 19 10.50 1.86 -5.56
C THR A 19 10.94 2.52 -4.26
N SER A 20 12.00 3.34 -4.30
CA SER A 20 12.45 4.10 -3.13
C SER A 20 11.41 5.10 -2.64
N VAL A 21 10.64 5.69 -3.56
CA VAL A 21 9.54 6.60 -3.22
C VAL A 21 8.46 5.85 -2.44
N GLN A 22 8.03 4.67 -2.90
CA GLN A 22 7.06 3.84 -2.18
C GLN A 22 7.61 3.41 -0.81
N TYR A 23 8.89 3.05 -0.73
CA TYR A 23 9.53 2.71 0.55
C TYR A 23 9.47 3.86 1.55
N ASP A 24 9.86 5.07 1.14
CA ASP A 24 9.85 6.25 1.99
C ASP A 24 8.42 6.65 2.41
N GLN A 25 7.45 6.56 1.49
CA GLN A 25 6.04 6.83 1.77
C GLN A 25 5.45 5.86 2.78
N VAL A 26 5.65 4.56 2.58
CA VAL A 26 5.15 3.53 3.51
C VAL A 26 5.79 3.68 4.88
N ARG A 27 7.10 3.94 4.94
CA ARG A 27 7.82 4.19 6.19
C ARG A 27 7.29 5.43 6.92
N ALA A 28 7.06 6.54 6.22
CA ALA A 28 6.50 7.74 6.81
C ALA A 28 5.10 7.50 7.36
N TYR A 29 4.24 6.82 6.58
CA TYR A 29 2.86 6.49 6.96
C TYR A 29 2.80 5.59 8.20
N LEU A 30 3.58 4.49 8.22
CA LEU A 30 3.61 3.58 9.37
C LEU A 30 4.15 4.26 10.64
N LYS A 31 5.12 5.16 10.49
CA LYS A 31 5.67 5.94 11.59
C LYS A 31 4.65 6.93 12.15
N GLU A 32 3.86 7.58 11.29
CA GLU A 32 2.79 8.50 11.71
C GLU A 32 1.70 7.77 12.50
N LEU A 33 1.39 6.53 12.11
CA LEU A 33 0.42 5.67 12.79
C LEU A 33 0.98 4.98 14.06
N ASP A 34 2.24 5.23 14.44
CA ASP A 34 2.93 4.59 15.57
C ASP A 34 2.86 3.04 15.52
N VAL A 35 2.96 2.47 14.32
CA VAL A 35 2.94 1.01 14.14
C VAL A 35 4.29 0.44 14.58
N ASN A 36 4.23 -0.40 15.61
CA ASN A 36 5.41 -0.99 16.25
C ASN A 36 5.50 -2.52 16.09
N ASN A 37 4.51 -3.15 15.46
CA ASN A 37 4.50 -4.57 15.09
C ASN A 37 5.05 -4.76 13.68
N LEU A 38 5.42 -5.99 13.33
CA LEU A 38 5.70 -6.37 11.94
C LEU A 38 4.52 -6.00 11.04
N VAL A 39 4.80 -5.67 9.78
CA VAL A 39 3.79 -5.30 8.78
C VAL A 39 3.95 -6.13 7.51
N TRP A 40 2.99 -7.01 7.21
CA TRP A 40 2.92 -7.76 5.96
C TRP A 40 2.81 -6.82 4.75
N ILE A 41 3.59 -7.12 3.71
CA ILE A 41 3.51 -6.47 2.39
C ILE A 41 3.15 -7.49 1.31
N GLY A 42 2.85 -7.01 0.11
CA GLY A 42 2.41 -7.85 -1.02
C GLY A 42 3.49 -8.72 -1.67
N LEU A 43 4.74 -8.66 -1.20
CA LEU A 43 5.86 -9.42 -1.76
C LEU A 43 5.87 -10.85 -1.23
N GLN A 44 5.91 -11.83 -2.14
CA GLN A 44 5.98 -13.25 -1.80
C GLN A 44 7.01 -13.97 -2.67
N LYS A 45 7.62 -15.03 -2.12
CA LYS A 45 8.45 -15.97 -2.86
C LYS A 45 7.64 -17.21 -3.17
N GLU A 46 7.54 -17.55 -4.45
CA GLU A 46 7.06 -18.84 -4.91
C GLU A 46 8.17 -19.55 -5.69
N ALA A 47 8.44 -20.80 -5.31
CA ALA A 47 9.62 -21.53 -5.76
C ALA A 47 10.91 -20.71 -5.56
N SER A 48 11.51 -20.17 -6.61
CA SER A 48 12.79 -19.47 -6.55
C SER A 48 12.72 -17.97 -6.82
N ARG A 49 11.52 -17.39 -6.99
CA ARG A 49 11.35 -15.99 -7.39
C ARG A 49 10.48 -15.20 -6.44
N PHE A 50 10.87 -13.96 -6.17
CA PHE A 50 10.01 -12.98 -5.51
C PHE A 50 9.14 -12.27 -6.54
N ALA A 51 7.86 -12.13 -6.23
CA ALA A 51 6.89 -11.40 -7.03
C ALA A 51 5.86 -10.69 -6.13
N TRP A 52 5.38 -9.56 -6.62
CA TRP A 52 4.26 -8.82 -6.04
C TRP A 52 2.93 -9.50 -6.38
N ARG A 53 1.84 -9.05 -5.77
CA ARG A 53 0.49 -9.67 -5.90
C ARG A 53 -0.06 -9.65 -7.31
N ASP A 54 0.36 -8.71 -8.14
CA ASP A 54 0.03 -8.57 -9.56
C ASP A 54 0.93 -9.44 -10.47
N ALA A 55 1.72 -10.34 -9.88
CA ALA A 55 2.73 -11.16 -10.53
C ALA A 55 3.91 -10.38 -11.13
N LYS A 56 4.04 -9.07 -10.85
CA LYS A 56 5.23 -8.31 -11.20
C LYS A 56 6.43 -8.89 -10.44
N PRO A 57 7.54 -9.25 -11.11
CA PRO A 57 8.76 -9.66 -10.42
C PRO A 57 9.29 -8.52 -9.55
N LEU A 58 9.96 -8.85 -8.43
CA LEU A 58 10.72 -7.85 -7.69
C LEU A 58 11.80 -7.23 -8.60
N GLU A 59 11.82 -5.91 -8.70
CA GLU A 59 12.86 -5.18 -9.40
C GLU A 59 13.98 -4.77 -8.43
N GLY A 60 15.24 -4.88 -8.87
CA GLY A 60 16.41 -4.54 -8.05
C GLY A 60 16.68 -5.52 -6.91
N GLU A 61 17.44 -5.05 -5.92
CA GLU A 61 17.94 -5.89 -4.82
C GLU A 61 16.97 -5.99 -3.63
N GLY A 62 15.92 -5.16 -3.56
CA GLY A 62 15.00 -5.07 -2.43
C GLY A 62 15.58 -4.37 -1.18
N TYR A 63 14.75 -4.23 -0.14
CA TYR A 63 15.11 -3.51 1.10
C TYR A 63 15.33 -4.46 2.28
N TRP A 64 16.03 -5.57 2.04
CA TRP A 64 16.23 -6.64 3.02
C TRP A 64 16.97 -6.20 4.29
N LEU A 65 16.52 -6.71 5.43
CA LEU A 65 17.26 -6.69 6.69
C LEU A 65 18.40 -7.72 6.66
N GLU A 66 18.08 -8.91 6.14
CA GLU A 66 18.98 -10.05 5.99
C GLU A 66 18.71 -10.69 4.63
N SER A 67 19.76 -11.26 4.01
CA SER A 67 19.63 -11.94 2.72
C SER A 67 18.58 -13.05 2.79
N PRO A 68 17.59 -13.08 1.88
CA PRO A 68 16.57 -14.12 1.86
C PRO A 68 17.16 -15.53 1.68
N PRO A 69 16.53 -16.57 2.27
CA PRO A 69 16.84 -17.96 1.98
C PRO A 69 16.79 -18.27 0.48
N LYS A 70 17.72 -19.10 -0.01
CA LYS A 70 17.83 -19.45 -1.43
C LYS A 70 16.93 -20.64 -1.79
N GLU A 71 16.60 -21.46 -0.80
CA GLU A 71 15.80 -22.67 -0.87
C GLU A 71 14.40 -22.40 -1.45
N PRO A 72 13.78 -23.37 -2.15
CA PRO A 72 12.52 -23.17 -2.87
C PRO A 72 11.27 -23.16 -1.95
N GLU A 73 11.35 -22.44 -0.83
CA GLU A 73 10.28 -22.32 0.16
C GLU A 73 9.31 -21.18 -0.18
N SER A 74 8.06 -21.32 0.27
CA SER A 74 7.07 -20.24 0.19
C SER A 74 7.33 -19.22 1.29
N LEU A 75 7.79 -18.03 0.90
CA LEU A 75 8.16 -16.97 1.83
C LEU A 75 7.24 -15.76 1.68
N CYS A 76 6.82 -15.22 2.81
CA CYS A 76 6.07 -13.98 2.94
C CYS A 76 6.98 -12.91 3.53
N VAL A 77 6.79 -11.66 3.12
CA VAL A 77 7.68 -10.56 3.50
C VAL A 77 6.95 -9.57 4.40
N ALA A 78 7.60 -9.17 5.49
CA ALA A 78 7.12 -8.11 6.37
C ALA A 78 8.17 -7.01 6.56
N LEU A 79 7.71 -5.79 6.81
CA LEU A 79 8.52 -4.67 7.30
C LEU A 79 8.69 -4.79 8.82
N ASP A 80 9.88 -4.46 9.31
CA ASP A 80 10.17 -4.38 10.74
C ASP A 80 10.40 -2.92 11.18
N PRO A 81 9.42 -2.27 11.83
CA PRO A 81 9.56 -0.88 12.31
C PRO A 81 10.75 -0.64 13.24
N TRP A 82 11.21 -1.67 13.98
CA TRP A 82 12.37 -1.57 14.87
C TRP A 82 13.70 -1.66 14.14
N LYS A 83 13.67 -2.02 12.86
CA LYS A 83 14.84 -2.18 11.99
C LYS A 83 14.78 -1.25 10.79
N ASP A 84 14.32 -0.02 11.03
CA ASP A 84 14.16 1.03 10.01
C ASP A 84 13.33 0.56 8.81
N TYR A 85 12.31 -0.25 9.08
CA TYR A 85 11.34 -0.78 8.10
C TYR A 85 11.97 -1.71 7.05
N ARG A 86 13.15 -2.27 7.34
CA ARG A 86 13.78 -3.27 6.49
C ARG A 86 12.95 -4.56 6.40
N TRP A 87 13.07 -5.24 5.28
CA TRP A 87 12.27 -6.41 4.93
C TRP A 87 12.81 -7.66 5.59
N LYS A 88 11.91 -8.45 6.17
CA LYS A 88 12.21 -9.75 6.75
C LYS A 88 11.32 -10.81 6.11
N THR A 89 11.90 -11.98 5.88
CA THR A 89 11.18 -13.13 5.32
C THR A 89 10.69 -14.06 6.42
N PHE A 90 9.53 -14.65 6.20
CA PHE A 90 8.91 -15.65 7.06
C PHE A 90 8.31 -16.74 6.18
N ASN A 91 8.14 -17.95 6.73
CA ASN A 91 7.38 -18.97 6.02
C ASN A 91 5.91 -18.52 5.94
N CYS A 92 5.31 -18.51 4.75
CA CYS A 92 3.92 -18.05 4.61
C CYS A 92 2.90 -18.88 5.41
N ALA A 93 3.19 -20.16 5.66
CA ALA A 93 2.37 -21.04 6.49
C ALA A 93 2.91 -21.15 7.93
N GLY A 94 3.82 -20.27 8.31
CA GLY A 94 4.41 -20.20 9.64
C GLY A 94 3.46 -19.63 10.70
N PRO A 95 3.83 -19.71 11.99
CA PRO A 95 3.03 -19.20 13.09
C PRO A 95 3.09 -17.67 13.25
N GLU A 96 3.91 -16.97 12.46
CA GLU A 96 4.16 -15.55 12.63
C GLU A 96 2.94 -14.70 12.29
N THR A 97 2.64 -13.76 13.18
CA THR A 97 1.55 -12.79 13.00
C THR A 97 2.12 -11.40 12.81
N ALA A 98 1.54 -10.64 11.89
CA ALA A 98 1.89 -9.25 11.65
C ALA A 98 0.62 -8.47 11.31
N THR A 99 0.65 -7.16 11.54
CA THR A 99 -0.35 -6.25 10.98
C THR A 99 -0.16 -6.22 9.46
N PHE A 100 -1.12 -5.71 8.70
CA PHE A 100 -0.96 -5.50 7.26
C PHE A 100 -1.38 -4.08 6.91
N ILE A 101 -0.76 -3.54 5.86
CA ILE A 101 -1.27 -2.35 5.18
C ILE A 101 -1.66 -2.74 3.77
N CYS A 102 -2.70 -2.08 3.28
CA CYS A 102 -3.20 -2.31 1.96
C CYS A 102 -3.22 -1.02 1.15
N GLU A 103 -3.06 -1.16 -0.16
CA GLU A 103 -3.21 -0.13 -1.18
C GLU A 103 -4.54 -0.29 -1.91
N LEU A 104 -5.13 0.85 -2.28
CA LEU A 104 -6.33 0.92 -3.11
C LEU A 104 -5.93 1.43 -4.50
N PRO A 105 -6.37 0.76 -5.59
CA PRO A 105 -6.20 1.34 -6.90
C PRO A 105 -6.99 2.65 -6.99
N ILE A 106 -6.40 3.66 -7.59
CA ILE A 106 -7.10 4.91 -7.88
C ILE A 106 -8.16 4.58 -8.95
N PRO A 107 -9.46 4.90 -8.73
CA PRO A 107 -10.48 4.70 -9.75
C PRO A 107 -10.15 5.49 -11.02
N GLU A 108 -10.42 4.93 -12.21
CA GLU A 108 -10.13 5.60 -13.49
C GLU A 108 -10.73 7.01 -13.57
N TRP A 109 -11.97 7.17 -13.09
CA TRP A 109 -12.65 8.47 -13.08
C TRP A 109 -11.91 9.54 -12.24
N ALA A 110 -11.15 9.11 -11.23
CA ALA A 110 -10.36 9.99 -10.37
C ALA A 110 -8.96 10.26 -10.96
N ASP A 111 -8.45 9.37 -11.81
CA ASP A 111 -7.10 9.40 -12.41
C ASP A 111 -7.07 10.04 -13.83
N HIS A 112 -8.00 10.97 -14.13
CA HIS A 112 -8.04 11.66 -15.42
C HIS A 112 -7.25 12.97 -15.45
N GLY A 113 -6.05 13.01 -14.85
CA GLY A 113 -5.18 14.21 -14.83
C GLY A 113 -5.93 15.47 -14.35
N TYR A 114 -5.90 16.55 -15.14
CA TYR A 114 -6.59 17.81 -14.80
C TYR A 114 -8.11 17.73 -14.73
N THR A 115 -8.72 16.69 -15.30
CA THR A 115 -10.16 16.43 -15.22
C THR A 115 -10.52 15.39 -14.17
N GLY A 116 -9.51 14.72 -13.60
CA GLY A 116 -9.64 13.81 -12.48
C GLY A 116 -9.66 14.56 -11.14
N CYS A 117 -9.70 13.80 -10.06
CA CYS A 117 -9.71 14.32 -8.70
C CYS A 117 -8.46 13.98 -7.89
N MET A 118 -7.48 13.33 -8.52
CA MET A 118 -6.14 13.18 -7.97
C MET A 118 -5.27 14.34 -8.47
N LEU A 119 -5.16 15.40 -7.67
CA LEU A 119 -4.38 16.59 -7.99
C LEU A 119 -3.00 16.49 -7.32
N ASP A 120 -1.93 16.45 -8.13
CA ASP A 120 -0.57 16.20 -7.62
C ASP A 120 0.18 17.46 -7.12
N SER A 121 -0.38 18.66 -7.30
CA SER A 121 0.41 19.91 -7.23
C SER A 121 -0.24 21.11 -6.53
N LEU A 122 -1.18 20.88 -5.60
CA LEU A 122 -1.72 21.95 -4.75
C LEU A 122 -1.09 21.91 -3.35
N PRO A 123 -0.39 22.98 -2.91
CA PRO A 123 0.09 23.10 -1.54
C PRO A 123 -1.07 23.02 -0.54
N SER A 124 -0.84 22.42 0.63
CA SER A 124 -1.87 22.29 1.69
C SER A 124 -3.17 21.61 1.21
N LEU A 125 -3.08 20.75 0.20
CA LEU A 125 -4.18 19.88 -0.21
C LEU A 125 -4.13 18.58 0.60
N THR A 126 -5.25 18.26 1.23
CA THR A 126 -5.50 16.95 1.83
C THR A 126 -6.46 16.20 0.93
N ILE A 127 -6.08 14.99 0.52
CA ILE A 127 -6.92 14.09 -0.28
C ILE A 127 -7.39 12.95 0.62
N THR A 128 -8.69 12.68 0.64
CA THR A 128 -9.29 11.62 1.45
C THR A 128 -10.21 10.78 0.59
N TYR A 129 -9.96 9.48 0.50
CA TYR A 129 -10.84 8.55 -0.19
C TYR A 129 -11.86 7.96 0.78
N HIS A 130 -13.15 8.02 0.42
CA HIS A 130 -14.26 7.44 1.14
C HIS A 130 -14.79 6.22 0.37
N PRO A 131 -14.42 4.99 0.77
CA PRO A 131 -14.80 3.79 0.04
C PRO A 131 -16.30 3.48 0.13
N GLU A 132 -16.97 3.93 1.19
CA GLU A 132 -18.41 3.66 1.44
C GLU A 132 -19.34 4.26 0.39
N ASP A 133 -18.92 5.38 -0.22
CA ASP A 133 -19.70 6.10 -1.22
C ASP A 133 -18.88 6.41 -2.49
N GLU A 134 -17.78 5.69 -2.68
CA GLU A 134 -16.84 5.78 -3.81
C GLU A 134 -16.49 7.24 -4.16
N SER A 135 -16.10 8.02 -3.14
CA SER A 135 -15.84 9.44 -3.30
C SER A 135 -14.44 9.87 -2.86
N VAL A 136 -13.91 10.90 -3.53
CA VAL A 136 -12.63 11.53 -3.17
C VAL A 136 -12.92 12.94 -2.66
N HIS A 137 -12.55 13.20 -1.42
CA HIS A 137 -12.69 14.48 -0.76
C HIS A 137 -11.36 15.24 -0.81
N LEU A 138 -11.40 16.45 -1.33
CA LEU A 138 -10.28 17.37 -1.46
C LEU A 138 -10.50 18.52 -0.49
N LEU A 139 -9.66 18.63 0.53
CA LEU A 139 -9.64 19.75 1.47
C LEU A 139 -8.41 20.60 1.21
N HIS A 140 -8.60 21.85 0.85
CA HIS A 140 -7.53 22.81 0.66
C HIS A 140 -7.63 23.91 1.71
N ASP A 141 -6.56 24.09 2.48
CA ASP A 141 -6.43 25.22 3.40
C ASP A 141 -5.94 26.46 2.64
N CYS A 142 -6.79 27.48 2.54
CA CYS A 142 -6.51 28.76 1.91
C CYS A 142 -6.03 29.82 2.91
N GLY A 143 -5.66 29.43 4.14
CA GLY A 143 -5.17 30.33 5.17
C GLY A 143 -6.27 31.25 5.72
N LEU A 144 -6.13 32.56 5.56
CA LEU A 144 -7.09 33.54 6.07
C LEU A 144 -8.47 33.44 5.39
N ASP A 145 -8.53 32.88 4.19
CA ASP A 145 -9.77 32.66 3.44
C ASP A 145 -10.51 31.38 3.87
N GLY A 146 -10.00 30.68 4.90
CA GLY A 146 -10.55 29.45 5.44
C GLY A 146 -10.21 28.22 4.60
N SER A 147 -11.01 27.18 4.74
CA SER A 147 -10.83 25.91 4.03
C SER A 147 -11.86 25.71 2.93
N ARG A 148 -11.44 25.22 1.78
CA ARG A 148 -12.33 24.78 0.70
C ARG A 148 -12.38 23.26 0.64
N THR A 149 -13.58 22.72 0.50
CA THR A 149 -13.80 21.28 0.36
C THR A 149 -14.52 20.99 -0.95
N VAL A 150 -14.01 20.03 -1.72
CA VAL A 150 -14.64 19.51 -2.94
C VAL A 150 -14.77 18.00 -2.78
N ALA A 151 -15.95 17.46 -3.08
CA ALA A 151 -16.17 16.02 -3.12
C ALA A 151 -16.39 15.59 -4.57
N CYS A 152 -15.56 14.66 -5.04
CA CYS A 152 -15.69 14.04 -6.33
C CYS A 152 -16.31 12.66 -6.20
N LYS A 153 -17.24 12.33 -7.10
CA LYS A 153 -17.89 11.02 -7.14
C LYS A 153 -17.81 10.48 -8.57
N GLY A 154 -17.51 9.20 -8.70
CA GLY A 154 -17.70 8.50 -9.96
C GLY A 154 -19.19 8.46 -10.29
N THR A 155 -19.57 8.80 -11.53
CA THR A 155 -20.89 8.45 -12.05
C THR A 155 -20.87 6.98 -12.43
N THR A 156 -21.60 6.14 -11.67
CA THR A 156 -21.92 4.75 -12.05
C THR A 156 -22.73 4.69 -13.34
#